data_AF-A0A947AV57-F1
#
_entry.id   AF-A0A947AV57-F1
#
_cell.length_a   1.000
_cell.length_b   1.000
_cell.length_c   1.000
_cell.angle_alpha   90.00
_cell.angle_beta   90.00
_cell.angle_gamma   90.00
#
_symmetry.space_group_name_H-M   'P 1'
#
loop_
_entity.id
_entity.type
_entity.pdbx_description
1 polymer ?
#
loop_
_entity_poly.entity_id
_entity_poly.type
_entity_poly.pdbx_seq_one_letter_code
_entity_poly.pdbx_strand_id
1 'polypeptide(L)'
;MIPLHVHSNYTFLKGTITVEKLVEQAARYKLQSIALTDTNSMQGIVPFVKAARDKNIKPIIGCLIDDPKNEKDYIITLAKNSKGYSNICKIITSRKLNDDFSIAQLLKEKLENLIIISPSLEILRHISVRENLFVELIASKNEKNNNRKRFELAKEKRIKYVVTNPVYFLNKNDFLLHKALSAIRLRTTIDNISDENIVDDNFYFKDSLAIKKEWRNLPNAIKNISSIAAECNLDLKLNEYKFPVYSLPLNETADSKLWKEVDKGVKEKYKVITNHIKERLEMELSVISDMGFSNYFLIVWDIVNEAKNRGMMIIGRGSAANSLVAYCLGVTQIDPIEHNLYFERFLNKARTSPPDFDIDFSWKERDEIVKYIFEKYGYENVAMISTTVTFRARSAFREVAKAFGITNEEISKYSKRIPWTDAANLPNLSKLFPEAKDLDFGKEPWKTIVVIASQIARFPRHLSIHPGGIVITPTKVTDFVALEYAKNKGLGLIITQPDMYSIEELGLIKIDILSQRSLGVLRDSMESIKGN
;
A
#
# COMPACT_ATOMS: atom_id res chain seq x y z
N MET A 1 -11.91 21.61 -15.11
CA MET A 1 -11.43 21.94 -13.74
C MET A 1 -10.73 20.68 -13.30
N ILE A 2 -9.51 20.77 -12.76
CA ILE A 2 -8.79 19.56 -12.36
C ILE A 2 -9.30 19.17 -10.97
N PRO A 3 -9.84 17.94 -10.77
CA PRO A 3 -10.24 17.50 -9.43
C PRO A 3 -8.99 17.33 -8.55
N LEU A 4 -8.88 18.14 -7.50
CA LEU A 4 -7.74 18.13 -6.56
C LEU A 4 -8.07 17.47 -5.20
N HIS A 5 -9.34 17.15 -4.94
CA HIS A 5 -9.83 16.53 -3.71
C HIS A 5 -10.66 15.32 -4.10
N VAL A 6 -10.03 14.16 -4.16
CA VAL A 6 -10.62 12.92 -4.72
C VAL A 6 -10.25 11.73 -3.86
N HIS A 7 -11.26 10.93 -3.52
CA HIS A 7 -11.13 9.72 -2.75
C HIS A 7 -11.52 8.51 -3.60
N SER A 8 -10.67 7.49 -3.57
CA SER A 8 -10.94 6.17 -4.10
C SER A 8 -11.42 5.23 -2.99
N ASN A 9 -11.67 3.96 -3.34
CA ASN A 9 -11.93 2.88 -2.40
C ASN A 9 -10.74 2.56 -1.46
N TYR A 10 -9.55 3.15 -1.70
CA TYR A 10 -8.43 3.12 -0.75
C TYR A 10 -8.57 4.14 0.40
N THR A 11 -9.54 5.04 0.34
CA THR A 11 -10.14 5.63 1.55
C THR A 11 -11.13 4.62 2.15
N PHE A 12 -10.58 3.68 2.91
CA PHE A 12 -11.28 2.46 3.34
C PHE A 12 -12.66 2.75 3.93
N LEU A 13 -13.67 2.06 3.38
CA LEU A 13 -15.07 2.11 3.85
C LEU A 13 -15.67 3.52 3.87
N LYS A 14 -15.15 4.45 3.04
CA LYS A 14 -15.70 5.80 2.89
C LYS A 14 -15.78 6.19 1.41
N GLY A 15 -14.70 5.99 0.64
CA GLY A 15 -14.72 6.15 -0.81
C GLY A 15 -15.32 4.93 -1.50
N THR A 16 -16.08 5.18 -2.57
CA THR A 16 -16.89 4.13 -3.26
C THR A 16 -16.43 3.88 -4.70
N ILE A 17 -15.39 4.58 -5.15
CA ILE A 17 -14.95 4.55 -6.55
C ILE A 17 -13.60 3.86 -6.61
N THR A 18 -13.45 2.86 -7.50
CA THR A 18 -12.12 2.32 -7.76
C THR A 18 -11.26 3.33 -8.49
N VAL A 19 -9.96 3.19 -8.35
CA VAL A 19 -8.97 4.04 -8.99
C VAL A 19 -9.13 4.05 -10.52
N GLU A 20 -9.40 2.89 -11.12
CA GLU A 20 -9.60 2.75 -12.56
C GLU A 20 -10.84 3.53 -13.00
N LYS A 21 -11.96 3.39 -12.27
CA LYS A 21 -13.20 4.12 -12.56
C LYS A 21 -13.03 5.64 -12.42
N LEU A 22 -12.22 6.10 -11.45
CA LEU A 22 -11.88 7.53 -11.30
C LEU A 22 -11.18 8.05 -12.55
N VAL A 23 -10.17 7.34 -13.04
CA VAL A 23 -9.40 7.74 -14.22
C VAL A 23 -10.25 7.62 -15.49
N GLU A 24 -11.05 6.57 -15.64
CA GLU A 24 -12.00 6.43 -16.74
C GLU A 24 -12.99 7.60 -16.81
N GLN A 25 -13.50 8.03 -15.66
CA GLN A 25 -14.41 9.18 -15.61
C GLN A 25 -13.69 10.49 -15.97
N ALA A 26 -12.45 10.66 -15.51
CA ALA A 26 -11.62 11.80 -15.91
C ALA A 26 -11.36 11.81 -17.43
N ALA A 27 -11.12 10.65 -18.03
CA ALA A 27 -10.95 10.49 -19.48
C ALA A 27 -12.23 10.83 -20.25
N ARG A 28 -13.40 10.36 -19.78
CA ARG A 28 -14.70 10.70 -20.37
C ARG A 28 -14.95 12.21 -20.39
N TYR A 29 -14.56 12.91 -19.34
CA TYR A 29 -14.62 14.38 -19.28
C TYR A 29 -13.43 15.10 -19.94
N LYS A 30 -12.54 14.35 -20.63
CA LYS A 30 -11.36 14.89 -21.33
C LYS A 30 -10.45 15.73 -20.43
N LEU A 31 -10.34 15.36 -19.17
CA LEU A 31 -9.46 16.03 -18.21
C LEU A 31 -8.01 15.70 -18.53
N GLN A 32 -7.15 16.70 -18.46
CA GLN A 32 -5.70 16.54 -18.67
C GLN A 32 -4.99 15.97 -17.45
N SER A 33 -5.62 16.07 -16.27
CA SER A 33 -5.02 15.69 -15.00
C SER A 33 -6.12 15.40 -13.98
N ILE A 34 -5.80 14.60 -12.98
CA ILE A 34 -6.64 14.32 -11.82
C ILE A 34 -5.72 14.05 -10.62
N ALA A 35 -6.12 14.49 -9.42
CA ALA A 35 -5.44 14.11 -8.19
C ALA A 35 -6.07 12.87 -7.56
N LEU A 36 -5.25 12.11 -6.82
CA LEU A 36 -5.72 11.14 -5.84
C LEU A 36 -5.27 11.61 -4.46
N THR A 37 -6.22 11.78 -3.54
CA THR A 37 -5.99 12.34 -2.20
C THR A 37 -6.74 11.51 -1.16
N ASP A 38 -6.54 10.20 -1.18
CA ASP A 38 -7.14 9.29 -0.21
C ASP A 38 -6.81 9.71 1.24
N THR A 39 -7.71 9.42 2.18
CA THR A 39 -7.52 9.86 3.58
C THR A 39 -6.47 9.00 4.28
N ASN A 40 -5.38 9.61 4.70
CA ASN A 40 -4.27 8.99 5.45
C ASN A 40 -3.73 7.71 4.80
N SER A 41 -3.74 7.63 3.46
CA SER A 41 -3.48 6.39 2.71
C SER A 41 -2.75 6.65 1.40
N MET A 42 -1.65 5.94 1.19
CA MET A 42 -0.87 5.90 -0.07
C MET A 42 -1.04 4.59 -0.84
N GLN A 43 -1.98 3.73 -0.42
CA GLN A 43 -2.11 2.37 -0.94
C GLN A 43 -2.49 2.35 -2.44
N GLY A 44 -3.39 3.25 -2.85
CA GLY A 44 -3.92 3.31 -4.21
C GLY A 44 -3.01 4.04 -5.22
N ILE A 45 -1.84 4.54 -4.80
CA ILE A 45 -1.02 5.42 -5.66
C ILE A 45 -0.45 4.70 -6.87
N VAL A 46 0.08 3.49 -6.70
CA VAL A 46 0.67 2.73 -7.80
C VAL A 46 -0.38 2.35 -8.87
N PRO A 47 -1.51 1.69 -8.53
CA PRO A 47 -2.55 1.42 -9.52
C PRO A 47 -3.11 2.71 -10.15
N PHE A 48 -3.14 3.81 -9.40
CA PHE A 48 -3.57 5.12 -9.91
C PHE A 48 -2.64 5.70 -10.97
N VAL A 49 -1.34 5.69 -10.70
CA VAL A 49 -0.34 6.16 -11.68
C VAL A 49 -0.41 5.31 -12.94
N LYS A 50 -0.54 3.99 -12.83
CA LYS A 50 -0.68 3.09 -13.98
C LYS A 50 -1.94 3.40 -14.79
N ALA A 51 -3.10 3.40 -14.15
CA ALA A 51 -4.36 3.71 -14.82
C ALA A 51 -4.33 5.09 -15.50
N ALA A 52 -3.77 6.11 -14.83
CA ALA A 52 -3.63 7.45 -15.39
C ALA A 52 -2.71 7.49 -16.62
N ARG A 53 -1.55 6.83 -16.56
CA ARG A 53 -0.62 6.69 -17.69
C ARG A 53 -1.28 5.99 -18.88
N ASP A 54 -2.01 4.90 -18.65
CA ASP A 54 -2.71 4.14 -19.69
C ASP A 54 -3.78 4.98 -20.43
N LYS A 55 -4.29 6.03 -19.78
CA LYS A 55 -5.27 6.96 -20.35
C LYS A 55 -4.67 8.30 -20.79
N ASN A 56 -3.34 8.45 -20.76
CA ASN A 56 -2.63 9.71 -21.04
C ASN A 56 -3.12 10.89 -20.18
N ILE A 57 -3.50 10.62 -18.93
CA ILE A 57 -3.90 11.63 -17.94
C ILE A 57 -2.74 11.81 -16.97
N LYS A 58 -2.35 13.06 -16.71
CA LYS A 58 -1.30 13.36 -15.73
C LYS A 58 -1.81 13.05 -14.31
N PRO A 59 -1.21 12.09 -13.58
CA PRO A 59 -1.57 11.85 -12.19
C PRO A 59 -0.99 12.95 -11.29
N ILE A 60 -1.80 13.47 -10.37
CA ILE A 60 -1.33 14.32 -9.27
C ILE A 60 -1.41 13.49 -7.99
N ILE A 61 -0.25 13.21 -7.40
CA ILE A 61 -0.17 12.38 -6.19
C ILE A 61 -0.31 13.28 -4.96
N GLY A 62 -1.26 12.93 -4.10
CA GLY A 62 -1.49 13.62 -2.85
C GLY A 62 -2.11 12.73 -1.79
N CYS A 63 -2.49 13.35 -0.67
CA CYS A 63 -3.16 12.69 0.43
C CYS A 63 -3.93 13.72 1.24
N LEU A 64 -5.13 13.34 1.70
CA LEU A 64 -5.83 14.08 2.75
C LEU A 64 -5.34 13.56 4.10
N ILE A 65 -4.78 14.44 4.92
CA ILE A 65 -4.29 14.13 6.26
C ILE A 65 -5.19 14.83 7.26
N ASP A 66 -5.86 14.05 8.11
CA ASP A 66 -6.75 14.55 9.16
C ASP A 66 -6.05 14.63 10.52
N ASP A 67 -6.58 15.47 11.42
CA ASP A 67 -6.14 15.50 12.80
C ASP A 67 -6.83 14.37 13.58
N PRO A 68 -6.10 13.53 14.33
CA PRO A 68 -6.69 12.43 15.10
C PRO A 68 -7.72 12.88 16.13
N LYS A 69 -7.63 14.12 16.63
CA LYS A 69 -8.58 14.65 17.62
C LYS A 69 -9.88 15.12 16.97
N ASN A 70 -9.82 15.56 15.72
CA ASN A 70 -10.98 16.03 14.97
C ASN A 70 -10.76 15.80 13.48
N GLU A 71 -11.39 14.76 12.91
CA GLU A 71 -11.23 14.41 11.50
C GLU A 71 -11.70 15.51 10.52
N LYS A 72 -12.48 16.50 11.00
CA LYS A 72 -12.92 17.66 10.22
C LYS A 72 -11.80 18.69 10.03
N ASP A 73 -10.78 18.67 10.89
CA ASP A 73 -9.57 19.46 10.73
C ASP A 73 -8.57 18.65 9.91
N TYR A 74 -8.44 19.01 8.63
CA TYR A 74 -7.55 18.32 7.71
C TYR A 74 -6.81 19.28 6.79
N ILE A 75 -5.74 18.74 6.22
CA ILE A 75 -5.03 19.31 5.10
C ILE A 75 -5.02 18.31 3.95
N ILE A 76 -5.11 18.81 2.73
CA ILE A 76 -4.78 18.07 1.52
C ILE A 76 -3.38 18.47 1.12
N THR A 77 -2.53 17.48 0.92
CA THR A 77 -1.16 17.67 0.44
C THR A 77 -1.03 17.13 -0.97
N LEU A 78 -0.35 17.86 -1.85
CA LEU A 78 -0.03 17.42 -3.21
C LEU A 78 1.48 17.51 -3.43
N ALA A 79 2.08 16.45 -3.94
CA ALA A 79 3.53 16.39 -4.18
C ALA A 79 3.90 17.22 -5.42
N LYS A 80 4.86 18.13 -5.27
CA LYS A 80 5.43 18.86 -6.43
C LYS A 80 6.42 18.00 -7.22
N ASN A 81 7.14 17.13 -6.52
CA ASN A 81 8.24 16.30 -7.02
C ASN A 81 8.48 15.11 -6.08
N SER A 82 9.52 14.31 -6.33
CA SER A 82 9.86 13.12 -5.53
C SER A 82 10.17 13.44 -4.06
N LYS A 83 10.75 14.61 -3.77
CA LYS A 83 10.97 15.04 -2.38
C LYS A 83 9.65 15.36 -1.68
N GLY A 84 8.71 16.00 -2.39
CA GLY A 84 7.35 16.19 -1.91
C GLY A 84 6.67 14.86 -1.60
N TYR A 85 6.76 13.88 -2.49
CA TYR A 85 6.20 12.54 -2.26
C TYR A 85 6.77 11.87 -1.00
N SER A 86 8.10 11.86 -0.83
CA SER A 86 8.76 11.39 0.40
C SER A 86 8.24 12.14 1.65
N ASN A 87 8.04 13.46 1.56
CA ASN A 87 7.48 14.23 2.66
C ASN A 87 6.04 13.80 2.99
N ILE A 88 5.19 13.52 2.00
CA ILE A 88 3.84 12.96 2.23
C ILE A 88 3.94 11.61 2.95
N CYS A 89 4.81 10.70 2.49
CA CYS A 89 5.01 9.40 3.13
C CYS A 89 5.43 9.54 4.60
N LYS A 90 6.35 10.45 4.92
CA LYS A 90 6.78 10.75 6.29
C LYS A 90 5.66 11.29 7.15
N ILE A 91 4.87 12.24 6.63
CA ILE A 91 3.76 12.84 7.36
C ILE A 91 2.69 11.81 7.69
N ILE A 92 2.29 10.99 6.71
CA ILE A 92 1.30 9.93 6.91
C ILE A 92 1.82 8.90 7.91
N THR A 93 3.09 8.53 7.79
CA THR A 93 3.73 7.62 8.74
C THR A 93 3.67 8.19 10.16
N SER A 94 4.00 9.46 10.34
CA SER A 94 3.87 10.13 11.64
C SER A 94 2.41 10.14 12.12
N ARG A 95 1.45 10.47 11.26
CA ARG A 95 0.01 10.43 11.56
C ARG A 95 -0.48 9.04 12.00
N LYS A 96 0.15 7.97 11.53
CA LYS A 96 -0.22 6.58 11.82
C LYS A 96 0.53 5.97 13.00
N LEU A 97 1.75 6.43 13.27
CA LEU A 97 2.64 5.83 14.27
C LEU A 97 2.83 6.67 15.53
N ASN A 98 2.50 7.97 15.49
CA ASN A 98 2.62 8.88 16.62
C ASN A 98 1.23 9.22 17.19
N ASP A 99 0.98 8.79 18.42
CA ASP A 99 -0.28 9.05 19.13
C ASP A 99 -0.49 10.55 19.43
N ASP A 100 0.59 11.33 19.53
CA ASP A 100 0.57 12.78 19.77
C ASP A 100 0.57 13.61 18.47
N PHE A 101 0.33 12.97 17.31
CA PHE A 101 0.28 13.69 16.05
C PHE A 101 -0.75 14.82 16.09
N SER A 102 -0.35 16.00 15.61
CA SER A 102 -1.26 17.13 15.38
C SER A 102 -0.86 17.88 14.12
N ILE A 103 -1.87 18.24 13.34
CA ILE A 103 -1.66 19.06 12.14
C ILE A 103 -1.11 20.44 12.52
N ALA A 104 -1.56 21.02 13.63
CA ALA A 104 -1.08 22.32 14.10
C ALA A 104 0.43 22.30 14.38
N GLN A 105 0.94 21.22 14.99
CA GLN A 105 2.37 21.04 15.24
C GLN A 105 3.14 20.81 13.94
N LEU A 106 2.63 19.94 13.06
CA LEU A 106 3.21 19.68 11.74
C LEU A 106 3.40 20.96 10.93
N LEU A 107 2.41 21.85 10.94
CA LEU A 107 2.42 23.07 10.13
C LEU A 107 3.29 24.19 10.70
N LYS A 108 3.85 24.05 11.90
CA LYS A 108 4.92 24.94 12.40
C LYS A 108 6.18 24.80 11.56
N GLU A 109 6.43 23.61 11.02
CA GLU A 109 7.54 23.37 10.12
C GLU A 109 7.23 23.86 8.70
N LYS A 110 8.29 24.16 7.95
CA LYS A 110 8.18 24.51 6.54
C LYS A 110 8.08 23.23 5.71
N LEU A 111 6.86 22.91 5.29
CA LEU A 111 6.58 21.78 4.40
C LEU A 111 6.93 22.12 2.95
N GLU A 112 8.22 22.05 2.61
CA GLU A 112 8.72 22.30 1.25
C GLU A 112 8.31 21.21 0.26
N ASN A 113 8.33 21.52 -1.03
CA ASN A 113 7.99 20.62 -2.14
C ASN A 113 6.53 20.08 -2.13
N LEU A 114 5.67 20.67 -1.31
CA LEU A 114 4.25 20.34 -1.19
C LEU A 114 3.38 21.54 -1.54
N ILE A 115 2.20 21.27 -2.09
CA ILE A 115 1.05 22.17 -2.02
C ILE A 115 0.18 21.74 -0.84
N ILE A 116 -0.34 22.70 -0.08
CA ILE A 116 -1.22 22.48 1.07
C ILE A 116 -2.54 23.19 0.80
N ILE A 117 -3.64 22.46 0.87
CA ILE A 117 -5.00 22.97 0.74
C ILE A 117 -5.74 22.62 2.03
N SER A 118 -6.46 23.57 2.65
CA SER A 118 -7.24 23.25 3.85
C SER A 118 -8.56 24.03 3.89
N PRO A 119 -9.67 23.40 4.30
CA PRO A 119 -10.92 24.08 4.61
C PRO A 119 -11.06 24.46 6.09
N SER A 120 -10.14 24.02 6.95
CA SER A 120 -10.26 24.21 8.40
C SER A 120 -9.88 25.63 8.80
N LEU A 121 -10.86 26.38 9.30
CA LEU A 121 -10.63 27.74 9.82
C LEU A 121 -9.70 27.74 11.03
N GLU A 122 -9.72 26.68 11.85
CA GLU A 122 -8.85 26.53 13.02
C GLU A 122 -7.39 26.48 12.59
N ILE A 123 -7.03 25.49 11.77
CA ILE A 123 -5.69 25.37 11.16
C ILE A 123 -5.27 26.69 10.46
N LEU A 124 -6.13 27.27 9.63
CA LEU A 124 -5.81 28.45 8.82
C LEU A 124 -5.58 29.71 9.67
N ARG A 125 -6.18 29.82 10.86
CA ARG A 125 -5.94 30.93 11.80
C ARG A 125 -4.56 30.87 12.44
N HIS A 126 -4.06 29.67 12.72
CA HIS A 126 -2.80 29.49 13.44
C HIS A 126 -1.57 29.28 12.55
N ILE A 127 -1.77 28.98 11.26
CA ILE A 127 -0.65 28.84 10.31
C ILE A 127 -0.16 30.20 9.77
N SER A 128 1.16 30.32 9.65
CA SER A 128 1.82 31.42 8.94
C SER A 128 1.59 31.34 7.43
N VAL A 129 1.28 32.49 6.83
CA VAL A 129 1.08 32.65 5.39
C VAL A 129 2.34 32.21 4.64
N ARG A 130 2.14 31.40 3.59
CA ARG A 130 3.21 30.84 2.77
C ARG A 130 2.70 30.59 1.36
N GLU A 131 3.59 30.60 0.38
CA GLU A 131 3.21 30.57 -1.04
C GLU A 131 2.51 29.28 -1.47
N ASN A 132 2.79 28.18 -0.78
CA ASN A 132 2.26 26.85 -1.07
C ASN A 132 0.98 26.51 -0.28
N LEU A 133 0.41 27.46 0.45
CA LEU A 133 -0.83 27.29 1.21
C LEU A 133 -2.02 27.90 0.48
N PHE A 134 -3.11 27.13 0.42
CA PHE A 134 -4.37 27.52 -0.17
C PHE A 134 -5.54 27.24 0.77
N VAL A 135 -6.48 28.19 0.84
CA VAL A 135 -7.78 27.99 1.47
C VAL A 135 -8.70 27.25 0.52
N GLU A 136 -9.31 26.17 0.99
CA GLU A 136 -10.26 25.38 0.21
C GLU A 136 -11.67 25.95 0.28
N LEU A 137 -12.27 26.25 -0.88
CA LEU A 137 -13.68 26.57 -1.02
C LEU A 137 -14.38 25.35 -1.62
N ILE A 138 -15.36 24.78 -0.91
CA ILE A 138 -15.97 23.50 -1.27
C ILE A 138 -17.22 23.74 -2.12
N ALA A 139 -17.29 23.16 -3.32
CA ALA A 139 -18.42 23.27 -4.24
C ALA A 139 -19.64 22.44 -3.81
N SER A 140 -20.21 22.75 -2.64
CA SER A 140 -21.50 22.27 -2.15
C SER A 140 -22.37 23.42 -1.67
N LYS A 141 -23.70 23.28 -1.86
CA LYS A 141 -24.69 24.24 -1.35
C LYS A 141 -24.69 24.31 0.18
N ASN A 142 -24.45 23.18 0.84
CA ASN A 142 -24.40 23.09 2.31
C ASN A 142 -23.18 23.86 2.87
N GLU A 143 -22.15 24.08 2.05
CA GLU A 143 -20.93 24.77 2.44
C GLU A 143 -20.96 26.28 2.19
N LYS A 144 -22.09 26.86 1.75
CA LYS A 144 -22.17 28.29 1.39
C LYS A 144 -21.73 29.23 2.52
N ASN A 145 -22.22 29.00 3.75
CA ASN A 145 -21.87 29.82 4.91
C ASN A 145 -20.41 29.62 5.33
N ASN A 146 -19.92 28.38 5.31
CA ASN A 146 -18.53 28.04 5.63
C ASN A 146 -17.56 28.64 4.61
N ASN A 147 -17.87 28.54 3.32
CA ASN A 147 -17.09 29.13 2.23
C ASN A 147 -16.99 30.64 2.35
N ARG A 148 -18.06 31.33 2.77
CA ARG A 148 -17.99 32.78 3.03
C ARG A 148 -16.97 33.10 4.11
N LYS A 149 -17.02 32.41 5.26
CA LYS A 149 -16.04 32.57 6.35
C LYS A 149 -14.62 32.26 5.89
N ARG A 150 -14.42 31.17 5.14
CA ARG A 150 -13.13 30.78 4.57
C ARG A 150 -12.57 31.84 3.62
N PHE A 151 -13.42 32.39 2.76
CA PHE A 151 -13.03 33.43 1.82
C PHE A 151 -12.69 34.76 2.50
N GLU A 152 -13.46 35.15 3.53
CA GLU A 152 -13.16 36.33 4.35
C GLU A 152 -11.80 36.19 5.04
N LEU A 153 -11.53 35.04 5.68
CA LEU A 153 -10.23 34.74 6.29
C LEU A 153 -9.08 34.73 5.27
N ALA A 154 -9.30 34.16 4.08
CA ALA A 154 -8.31 34.14 3.01
C ALA A 154 -7.93 35.55 2.58
N LYS A 155 -8.89 36.48 2.50
CA LYS A 155 -8.62 37.89 2.21
C LYS A 155 -7.87 38.60 3.33
N GLU A 156 -8.33 38.43 4.57
CA GLU A 156 -7.73 39.04 5.76
C GLU A 156 -6.24 38.66 5.88
N LYS A 157 -5.93 37.36 5.80
CA LYS A 157 -4.56 36.85 5.92
C LYS A 157 -3.79 36.86 4.60
N ARG A 158 -4.38 37.34 3.50
CA ARG A 158 -3.79 37.32 2.13
C ARG A 158 -3.31 35.93 1.68
N ILE A 159 -4.07 34.89 2.03
CA ILE A 159 -3.81 33.51 1.60
C ILE A 159 -4.52 33.27 0.26
N LYS A 160 -3.86 32.56 -0.67
CA LYS A 160 -4.50 32.13 -1.92
C LYS A 160 -5.66 31.18 -1.60
N TYR A 161 -6.66 31.10 -2.48
CA TYR A 161 -7.79 30.19 -2.31
C TYR A 161 -8.05 29.41 -3.59
N VAL A 162 -8.65 28.24 -3.44
CA VAL A 162 -8.94 27.30 -4.52
C VAL A 162 -10.34 26.75 -4.33
N VAL A 163 -11.08 26.54 -5.42
CA VAL A 163 -12.35 25.82 -5.35
C VAL A 163 -12.10 24.34 -5.64
N THR A 164 -12.65 23.45 -4.82
CA THR A 164 -12.60 22.01 -5.01
C THR A 164 -14.02 21.43 -4.97
N ASN A 165 -14.18 20.23 -5.51
CA ASN A 165 -15.36 19.41 -5.32
C ASN A 165 -14.87 18.08 -4.74
N PRO A 166 -15.02 17.83 -3.43
CA PRO A 166 -14.69 16.53 -2.86
C PRO A 166 -15.43 15.43 -3.62
N VAL A 167 -14.71 14.38 -4.01
CA VAL A 167 -15.27 13.23 -4.73
C VAL A 167 -15.10 11.99 -3.87
N TYR A 168 -16.22 11.41 -3.43
CA TYR A 168 -16.28 10.14 -2.69
C TYR A 168 -17.05 9.06 -3.44
N PHE A 169 -17.89 9.46 -4.40
CA PHE A 169 -18.70 8.55 -5.20
C PHE A 169 -18.84 9.00 -6.65
N LEU A 170 -19.13 8.07 -7.56
CA LEU A 170 -19.09 8.37 -8.98
C LEU A 170 -20.34 9.16 -9.40
N ASN A 171 -21.51 8.69 -8.95
CA ASN A 171 -22.81 9.28 -9.26
C ASN A 171 -23.61 9.54 -7.99
N LYS A 172 -24.61 10.42 -8.06
CA LYS A 172 -25.48 10.73 -6.91
C LYS A 172 -26.15 9.48 -6.30
N ASN A 173 -26.51 8.50 -7.12
CA ASN A 173 -27.18 7.27 -6.66
C ASN A 173 -26.26 6.35 -5.82
N ASP A 174 -24.93 6.53 -5.91
CA ASP A 174 -23.96 5.77 -5.13
C ASP A 174 -23.88 6.25 -3.66
N PHE A 175 -24.67 7.28 -3.28
CA PHE A 175 -24.75 7.77 -1.91
C PHE A 175 -25.23 6.68 -0.93
N LEU A 176 -26.15 5.80 -1.35
CA LEU A 176 -26.59 4.68 -0.50
C LEU A 176 -25.44 3.69 -0.24
N LEU A 177 -24.60 3.43 -1.24
CA LEU A 177 -23.40 2.62 -1.09
C LEU A 177 -22.42 3.28 -0.10
N HIS A 178 -22.24 4.60 -0.18
CA HIS A 178 -21.45 5.33 0.83
C HIS A 178 -22.03 5.19 2.24
N LYS A 179 -23.34 5.35 2.43
CA LYS A 179 -24.00 5.13 3.74
C LYS A 179 -23.75 3.70 4.26
N ALA A 180 -23.88 2.69 3.40
CA ALA A 180 -23.63 1.29 3.76
C ALA A 180 -22.17 1.07 4.21
N LEU A 181 -21.20 1.59 3.46
CA LEU A 181 -19.78 1.51 3.84
C LEU A 181 -19.49 2.25 5.15
N SER A 182 -20.05 3.45 5.33
CA SER A 182 -19.90 4.23 6.57
C SER A 182 -20.52 3.51 7.78
N ALA A 183 -21.67 2.85 7.61
CA ALA A 183 -22.27 2.01 8.64
C ALA A 183 -21.38 0.79 8.99
N ILE A 184 -20.78 0.12 8.00
CA ILE A 184 -19.80 -0.96 8.23
C ILE A 184 -18.57 -0.45 8.99
N ARG A 185 -18.05 0.71 8.61
CA ARG A 185 -16.88 1.36 9.24
C ARG A 185 -17.13 1.63 10.72
N LEU A 186 -18.29 2.18 11.03
CA LEU A 186 -18.68 2.61 12.38
C LEU A 186 -19.36 1.51 13.20
N ARG A 187 -19.54 0.32 12.62
CA ARG A 187 -20.20 -0.83 13.24
C ARG A 187 -21.61 -0.50 13.73
N THR A 188 -22.36 0.24 12.92
CA THR A 188 -23.75 0.64 13.16
C THR A 188 -24.63 0.27 11.95
N THR A 189 -25.89 0.69 11.96
CA THR A 189 -26.82 0.52 10.84
C THR A 189 -26.96 1.82 10.01
N ILE A 190 -27.45 1.70 8.79
CA ILE A 190 -27.73 2.84 7.89
C ILE A 190 -28.77 3.82 8.47
N ASP A 191 -29.63 3.33 9.35
CA ASP A 191 -30.67 4.13 9.99
C ASP A 191 -30.17 4.82 11.27
N ASN A 192 -29.14 4.26 11.93
CA ASN A 192 -28.59 4.77 13.19
C ASN A 192 -27.29 5.59 13.02
N ILE A 193 -26.80 5.75 11.80
CA ILE A 193 -25.62 6.57 11.52
C ILE A 193 -25.98 8.06 11.59
N SER A 194 -25.18 8.85 12.30
CA SER A 194 -25.36 10.30 12.38
C SER A 194 -24.88 11.01 11.11
N ASP A 195 -25.51 12.13 10.77
CA ASP A 195 -25.16 12.93 9.58
C ASP A 195 -23.71 13.42 9.60
N GLU A 196 -23.14 13.66 10.78
CA GLU A 196 -21.74 14.09 10.92
C GLU A 196 -20.71 13.06 10.46
N ASN A 197 -21.12 11.79 10.42
CA ASN A 197 -20.29 10.66 10.03
C ASN A 197 -20.40 10.30 8.54
N ILE A 198 -21.28 11.00 7.82
CA ILE A 198 -21.54 10.84 6.40
C ILE A 198 -21.06 12.09 5.67
N VAL A 199 -20.56 11.91 4.45
CA VAL A 199 -20.19 13.06 3.61
C VAL A 199 -21.40 13.62 2.87
N ASP A 200 -21.31 14.82 2.32
CA ASP A 200 -22.40 15.46 1.58
C ASP A 200 -22.83 14.64 0.35
N ASP A 201 -24.14 14.52 0.08
CA ASP A 201 -24.70 13.80 -1.08
C ASP A 201 -24.34 14.42 -2.44
N ASN A 202 -23.77 15.62 -2.45
CA ASN A 202 -23.23 16.30 -3.61
C ASN A 202 -21.74 16.00 -3.86
N PHE A 203 -21.07 15.18 -3.06
CA PHE A 203 -19.66 14.80 -3.25
C PHE A 203 -19.48 13.66 -4.26
N TYR A 204 -20.23 13.71 -5.37
CA TYR A 204 -20.03 12.87 -6.53
C TYR A 204 -19.07 13.51 -7.55
N PHE A 205 -18.61 12.74 -8.53
CA PHE A 205 -17.76 13.23 -9.62
C PHE A 205 -18.55 14.15 -10.57
N LYS A 206 -18.55 15.45 -10.30
CA LYS A 206 -19.24 16.48 -11.10
C LYS A 206 -18.51 16.82 -12.40
N ASP A 207 -19.28 17.28 -13.38
CA ASP A 207 -18.73 17.90 -14.58
C ASP A 207 -18.00 19.21 -14.21
N SER A 208 -16.75 19.28 -14.66
CA SER A 208 -15.88 20.43 -14.60
C SER A 208 -16.45 21.72 -15.15
N LEU A 209 -17.24 21.66 -16.22
CA LEU A 209 -17.85 22.84 -16.85
C LEU A 209 -18.95 23.41 -15.97
N ALA A 210 -19.74 22.54 -15.34
CA ALA A 210 -20.79 22.95 -14.41
C ALA A 210 -20.21 23.71 -13.21
N ILE A 211 -19.14 23.18 -12.59
CA ILE A 211 -18.48 23.86 -11.46
C ILE A 211 -17.89 25.20 -11.90
N LYS A 212 -17.22 25.26 -13.07
CA LYS A 212 -16.68 26.52 -13.61
C LYS A 212 -17.76 27.58 -13.79
N LYS A 213 -18.95 27.20 -14.27
CA LYS A 213 -20.09 28.10 -14.45
C LYS A 213 -20.64 28.61 -13.13
N GLU A 214 -20.77 27.73 -12.14
CA GLU A 214 -21.24 28.08 -10.79
C GLU A 214 -20.28 29.06 -10.08
N TRP A 215 -18.97 28.85 -10.24
CA TRP A 215 -17.93 29.64 -9.55
C TRP A 215 -17.34 30.78 -10.39
N ARG A 216 -18.03 31.20 -11.47
CA ARG A 216 -17.57 32.26 -12.39
C ARG A 216 -17.24 33.60 -11.74
N ASN A 217 -17.86 33.92 -10.60
CA ASN A 217 -17.64 35.16 -9.86
C ASN A 217 -16.30 35.17 -9.08
N LEU A 218 -15.62 34.03 -8.97
CA LEU A 218 -14.32 33.88 -8.32
C LEU A 218 -13.31 33.24 -9.29
N PRO A 219 -12.94 33.92 -10.40
CA PRO A 219 -12.09 33.34 -11.44
C PRO A 219 -10.70 32.93 -10.92
N ASN A 220 -10.18 33.64 -9.91
CA ASN A 220 -8.91 33.28 -9.27
C ASN A 220 -8.95 31.92 -8.56
N ALA A 221 -10.09 31.53 -7.97
CA ALA A 221 -10.24 30.22 -7.33
C ALA A 221 -10.05 29.09 -8.34
N ILE A 222 -10.55 29.29 -9.57
CA ILE A 222 -10.45 28.32 -10.68
C ILE A 222 -9.05 28.39 -11.31
N LYS A 223 -8.47 29.58 -11.48
CA LYS A 223 -7.12 29.78 -12.06
C LYS A 223 -6.06 29.07 -11.21
N ASN A 224 -6.15 29.19 -9.89
CA ASN A 224 -5.21 28.57 -8.95
C ASN A 224 -5.15 27.04 -9.07
N ILE A 225 -6.26 26.38 -9.44
CA ILE A 225 -6.28 24.93 -9.69
C ILE A 225 -5.29 24.53 -10.79
N SER A 226 -5.26 25.31 -11.87
CA SER A 226 -4.38 25.02 -13.01
C SER A 226 -2.92 25.32 -12.65
N SER A 227 -2.67 26.36 -11.85
CA SER A 227 -1.33 26.64 -11.29
C SER A 227 -0.83 25.48 -10.42
N ILE A 228 -1.66 25.01 -9.48
CA ILE A 228 -1.33 23.89 -8.61
C ILE A 228 -0.99 22.65 -9.43
N ALA A 229 -1.83 22.29 -10.40
CA ALA A 229 -1.59 21.14 -11.27
C ALA A 229 -0.32 21.29 -12.12
N ALA A 230 0.05 22.51 -12.54
CA ALA A 230 1.27 22.78 -13.28
C ALA A 230 2.52 22.67 -12.39
N GLU A 231 2.42 22.95 -11.08
CA GLU A 231 3.52 22.80 -10.12
C GLU A 231 3.74 21.34 -9.68
N CYS A 232 2.73 20.47 -9.81
CA CYS A 232 2.81 19.05 -9.47
C CYS A 232 3.39 18.22 -10.61
N ASN A 233 4.72 18.03 -10.66
CA ASN A 233 5.44 17.33 -11.73
C ASN A 233 6.23 16.12 -11.22
N LEU A 234 5.62 15.35 -10.32
CA LEU A 234 6.18 14.08 -9.88
C LEU A 234 6.09 13.03 -10.98
N ASP A 235 7.24 12.49 -11.38
CA ASP A 235 7.32 11.27 -12.18
C ASP A 235 7.70 10.08 -11.30
N LEU A 236 6.71 9.27 -10.93
CA LEU A 236 6.91 8.09 -10.09
C LEU A 236 7.54 6.96 -10.92
N LYS A 237 8.84 6.73 -10.74
CA LYS A 237 9.60 5.70 -11.46
C LYS A 237 9.17 4.30 -10.99
N LEU A 238 8.40 3.62 -11.84
CA LEU A 238 7.99 2.24 -11.65
C LEU A 238 8.98 1.31 -12.35
N ASN A 239 9.21 0.11 -11.78
CA ASN A 239 10.12 -0.92 -12.27
C ASN A 239 11.61 -0.51 -12.34
N GLU A 240 11.98 0.55 -11.62
CA GLU A 240 13.38 0.95 -11.41
C GLU A 240 13.81 0.48 -10.03
N TYR A 241 14.77 -0.44 -9.94
CA TYR A 241 15.10 -1.11 -8.66
C TYR A 241 15.88 -0.21 -7.70
N LYS A 242 15.48 -0.26 -6.43
CA LYS A 242 16.17 0.36 -5.30
C LYS A 242 16.81 -0.74 -4.49
N PHE A 243 18.08 -1.00 -4.80
CA PHE A 243 18.83 -2.08 -4.17
C PHE A 243 19.11 -1.74 -2.70
N PRO A 244 18.93 -2.72 -1.78
CA PRO A 244 19.39 -2.55 -0.42
C PRO A 244 20.92 -2.50 -0.38
N VAL A 245 21.47 -1.89 0.67
CA VAL A 245 22.91 -1.75 0.85
C VAL A 245 23.35 -2.61 2.03
N TYR A 246 24.38 -3.43 1.82
CA TYR A 246 25.04 -4.16 2.89
C TYR A 246 26.23 -3.34 3.38
N SER A 247 26.25 -3.00 4.67
CA SER A 247 27.31 -2.17 5.26
C SER A 247 28.66 -2.89 5.28
N LEU A 248 29.64 -2.33 4.58
CA LEU A 248 30.99 -2.89 4.46
C LEU A 248 32.06 -1.88 4.91
N PRO A 249 33.24 -2.34 5.34
CA PRO A 249 34.40 -1.47 5.53
C PRO A 249 34.78 -0.74 4.23
N LEU A 250 35.38 0.46 4.35
CA LEU A 250 35.74 1.35 3.23
C LEU A 250 36.54 0.69 2.08
N ASN A 251 37.31 -0.35 2.36
CA ASN A 251 38.20 -1.00 1.40
C ASN A 251 37.63 -2.30 0.80
N GLU A 252 36.34 -2.60 1.01
CA GLU A 252 35.72 -3.84 0.55
C GLU A 252 34.44 -3.53 -0.25
N THR A 253 34.34 -4.09 -1.46
CA THR A 253 33.13 -3.99 -2.29
C THR A 253 32.20 -5.17 -2.03
N ALA A 254 30.91 -5.00 -2.31
CA ALA A 254 29.92 -6.08 -2.18
C ALA A 254 30.30 -7.31 -3.02
N ASP A 255 30.79 -7.11 -4.25
CA ASP A 255 31.27 -8.19 -5.11
C ASP A 255 32.44 -8.93 -4.46
N SER A 256 33.45 -8.19 -3.98
CA SER A 256 34.64 -8.80 -3.37
C SER A 256 34.30 -9.58 -2.09
N LYS A 257 33.39 -9.05 -1.27
CA LYS A 257 32.92 -9.73 -0.06
C LYS A 257 32.13 -10.98 -0.41
N LEU A 258 31.19 -10.89 -1.36
CA LEU A 258 30.39 -12.03 -1.81
C LEU A 258 31.28 -13.15 -2.31
N TRP A 259 32.28 -12.82 -3.13
CA TRP A 259 33.25 -13.78 -3.66
C TRP A 259 33.99 -14.53 -2.54
N LYS A 260 34.45 -13.80 -1.50
CA LYS A 260 35.12 -14.41 -0.33
C LYS A 260 34.22 -15.37 0.44
N GLU A 261 32.95 -15.01 0.66
CA GLU A 261 32.03 -15.90 1.40
C GLU A 261 31.63 -17.12 0.58
N VAL A 262 31.49 -16.97 -0.74
CA VAL A 262 31.24 -18.09 -1.65
C VAL A 262 32.46 -19.02 -1.74
N ASP A 263 33.69 -18.48 -1.79
CA ASP A 263 34.93 -19.26 -1.80
C ASP A 263 35.10 -20.10 -0.52
N LYS A 264 34.70 -19.58 0.65
CA LYS A 264 34.63 -20.38 1.88
C LYS A 264 33.58 -21.49 1.75
N GLY A 265 32.37 -21.12 1.31
CA GLY A 265 31.26 -22.04 1.17
C GLY A 265 31.55 -23.21 0.23
N VAL A 266 32.16 -22.96 -0.94
CA VAL A 266 32.51 -24.04 -1.89
C VAL A 266 33.54 -25.00 -1.30
N LYS A 267 34.53 -24.51 -0.53
CA LYS A 267 35.54 -25.34 0.13
C LYS A 267 34.96 -26.19 1.26
N GLU A 268 33.90 -25.71 1.91
CA GLU A 268 33.17 -26.47 2.93
C GLU A 268 32.26 -27.55 2.31
N LYS A 269 31.62 -27.24 1.18
CA LYS A 269 30.66 -28.15 0.52
C LYS A 269 31.34 -29.23 -0.32
N TYR A 270 32.45 -28.93 -0.98
CA TYR A 270 33.13 -29.85 -1.89
C TYR A 270 34.53 -30.20 -1.42
N LYS A 271 34.82 -31.50 -1.32
CA LYS A 271 36.19 -32.01 -1.08
C LYS A 271 37.10 -31.80 -2.28
N VAL A 272 36.55 -31.89 -3.49
CA VAL A 272 37.26 -31.71 -4.76
C VAL A 272 36.48 -30.72 -5.62
N ILE A 273 37.09 -29.59 -5.93
CA ILE A 273 36.50 -28.55 -6.79
C ILE A 273 36.87 -28.86 -8.23
N THR A 274 35.90 -29.30 -9.02
CA THR A 274 36.08 -29.59 -10.45
C THR A 274 36.05 -28.31 -11.29
N ASN A 275 36.56 -28.37 -12.52
CA ASN A 275 36.48 -27.25 -13.46
C ASN A 275 35.02 -26.81 -13.71
N HIS A 276 34.09 -27.77 -13.78
CA HIS A 276 32.67 -27.47 -13.96
C HIS A 276 32.08 -26.64 -12.82
N ILE A 277 32.42 -26.95 -11.56
CA ILE A 277 31.99 -26.18 -10.39
C ILE A 277 32.57 -24.76 -10.45
N LYS A 278 33.86 -24.65 -10.79
CA LYS A 278 34.56 -23.36 -10.87
C LYS A 278 33.96 -22.46 -11.96
N GLU A 279 33.78 -22.99 -13.17
CA GLU A 279 33.16 -22.29 -14.30
C GLU A 279 31.73 -21.85 -13.97
N ARG A 280 30.94 -22.70 -13.29
CA ARG A 280 29.58 -22.35 -12.86
C ARG A 280 29.60 -21.20 -11.85
N LEU A 281 30.45 -21.26 -10.82
CA LEU A 281 30.58 -20.18 -9.83
C LEU A 281 31.00 -18.87 -10.47
N GLU A 282 32.01 -18.88 -11.35
CA GLU A 282 32.48 -17.69 -12.05
C GLU A 282 31.37 -17.07 -12.91
N MET A 283 30.61 -17.89 -13.63
CA MET A 283 29.46 -17.45 -14.42
C MET A 283 28.37 -16.82 -13.54
N GLU A 284 27.94 -17.52 -12.47
CA GLU A 284 26.89 -17.01 -11.58
C GLU A 284 27.31 -15.70 -10.90
N LEU A 285 28.52 -15.63 -10.37
CA LEU A 285 29.06 -14.45 -9.70
C LEU A 285 29.20 -13.26 -10.65
N SER A 286 29.62 -13.50 -11.89
CA SER A 286 29.65 -12.46 -12.92
C SER A 286 28.24 -11.94 -13.22
N VAL A 287 27.24 -12.82 -13.39
CA VAL A 287 25.85 -12.40 -13.61
C VAL A 287 25.32 -11.58 -12.44
N ILE A 288 25.58 -12.00 -11.20
CA ILE A 288 25.13 -11.32 -9.99
C ILE A 288 25.75 -9.92 -9.88
N SER A 289 27.06 -9.80 -10.14
CA SER A 289 27.79 -8.51 -10.14
C SER A 289 27.29 -7.59 -11.26
N ASP A 290 27.21 -8.09 -12.50
CA ASP A 290 26.76 -7.31 -13.66
C ASP A 290 25.35 -6.73 -13.47
N MET A 291 24.47 -7.47 -12.77
CA MET A 291 23.10 -7.05 -12.49
C MET A 291 22.96 -6.26 -11.18
N GLY A 292 24.04 -6.08 -10.41
CA GLY A 292 24.05 -5.30 -9.17
C GLY A 292 23.44 -5.98 -7.95
N PHE A 293 23.25 -7.30 -7.98
CA PHE A 293 22.58 -8.04 -6.89
C PHE A 293 23.50 -8.46 -5.74
N SER A 294 24.80 -8.12 -5.76
CA SER A 294 25.73 -8.59 -4.72
C SER A 294 25.37 -8.16 -3.31
N ASN A 295 24.90 -6.92 -3.11
CA ASN A 295 24.41 -6.46 -1.80
C ASN A 295 23.20 -7.29 -1.33
N TYR A 296 22.29 -7.61 -2.25
CA TYR A 296 21.11 -8.41 -1.94
C TYR A 296 21.48 -9.83 -1.51
N PHE A 297 22.42 -10.49 -2.22
CA PHE A 297 22.95 -11.79 -1.81
C PHE A 297 23.67 -11.75 -0.47
N LEU A 298 24.44 -10.69 -0.18
CA LEU A 298 25.10 -10.52 1.12
C LEU A 298 24.12 -10.36 2.27
N ILE A 299 23.02 -9.64 2.07
CA ILE A 299 21.97 -9.50 3.08
C ILE A 299 21.33 -10.86 3.36
N VAL A 300 20.99 -11.60 2.31
CA VAL A 300 20.42 -12.95 2.44
C VAL A 300 21.40 -13.89 3.13
N TRP A 301 22.69 -13.83 2.78
CA TRP A 301 23.75 -14.58 3.45
C TRP A 301 23.86 -14.22 4.93
N ASP A 302 23.83 -12.94 5.30
CA ASP A 302 23.93 -12.47 6.69
C ASP A 302 22.76 -12.98 7.54
N ILE A 303 21.53 -12.93 7.01
CA ILE A 303 20.34 -13.50 7.64
C ILE A 303 20.50 -15.01 7.86
N VAL A 304 20.94 -15.73 6.82
CA VAL A 304 21.17 -17.18 6.87
C VAL A 304 22.29 -17.54 7.84
N ASN A 305 23.36 -16.76 7.87
CA ASN A 305 24.50 -16.97 8.75
C ASN A 305 24.11 -16.75 10.22
N GLU A 306 23.34 -15.70 10.50
CA GLU A 306 22.80 -15.47 11.85
C GLU A 306 21.89 -16.62 12.30
N ALA A 307 21.01 -17.10 11.41
CA ALA A 307 20.14 -18.23 11.71
C ALA A 307 20.96 -19.49 12.09
N LYS A 308 22.03 -19.78 11.33
CA LYS A 308 22.97 -20.87 11.62
C LYS A 308 23.69 -20.69 12.96
N ASN A 309 24.16 -19.48 13.27
CA ASN A 309 24.82 -19.17 14.54
C ASN A 309 23.91 -19.41 15.75
N ARG A 310 22.59 -19.22 15.57
CA ARG A 310 21.57 -19.52 16.58
C ARG A 310 21.11 -20.98 16.59
N GLY A 311 21.65 -21.81 15.71
CA GLY A 311 21.25 -23.22 15.58
C GLY A 311 19.85 -23.42 14.96
N MET A 312 19.31 -22.42 14.27
CA MET A 312 17.98 -22.49 13.65
C MET A 312 17.99 -23.39 12.42
N MET A 313 16.91 -24.15 12.23
CA MET A 313 16.70 -24.94 11.01
C MET A 313 16.06 -24.07 9.92
N ILE A 314 16.74 -23.95 8.78
CA ILE A 314 16.28 -23.15 7.63
C ILE A 314 16.26 -23.96 6.34
N ILE A 315 15.33 -23.62 5.45
CA ILE A 315 15.29 -24.16 4.09
C ILE A 315 15.02 -23.01 3.11
N GLY A 316 15.96 -22.74 2.22
CA GLY A 316 15.70 -21.96 1.01
C GLY A 316 14.99 -22.81 -0.03
N ARG A 317 13.91 -22.30 -0.64
CA ARG A 317 13.15 -23.01 -1.68
C ARG A 317 12.93 -22.17 -2.94
N GLY A 318 12.16 -22.73 -3.87
CA GLY A 318 11.79 -22.05 -5.10
C GLY A 318 12.96 -22.01 -6.09
N SER A 319 13.09 -20.89 -6.80
CA SER A 319 14.11 -20.75 -7.84
C SER A 319 15.53 -20.61 -7.27
N ALA A 320 15.67 -20.15 -6.01
CA ALA A 320 16.96 -20.04 -5.33
C ALA A 320 17.77 -21.35 -5.29
N ALA A 321 17.10 -22.51 -5.31
CA ALA A 321 17.76 -23.83 -5.33
C ALA A 321 18.58 -24.10 -6.61
N ASN A 322 18.39 -23.30 -7.67
CA ASN A 322 19.13 -23.46 -8.92
C ASN A 322 20.48 -22.73 -8.93
N SER A 323 20.81 -21.97 -7.87
CA SER A 323 22.07 -21.22 -7.77
C SER A 323 23.09 -21.95 -6.92
N LEU A 324 24.26 -22.19 -7.51
CA LEU A 324 25.43 -22.71 -6.82
C LEU A 324 25.96 -21.69 -5.80
N VAL A 325 25.88 -20.39 -6.12
CA VAL A 325 26.20 -19.32 -5.17
C VAL A 325 25.29 -19.40 -3.93
N ALA A 326 23.97 -19.54 -4.10
CA ALA A 326 23.03 -19.68 -2.99
C ALA A 326 23.30 -20.95 -2.14
N TYR A 327 23.69 -22.06 -2.78
CA TYR A 327 24.09 -23.29 -2.11
C TYR A 327 25.38 -23.12 -1.30
N CYS A 328 26.40 -22.46 -1.84
CA CYS A 328 27.66 -22.18 -1.15
C CYS A 328 27.47 -21.23 0.05
N LEU A 329 26.59 -20.23 -0.06
CA LEU A 329 26.19 -19.39 1.07
C LEU A 329 25.32 -20.16 2.10
N GLY A 330 24.87 -21.37 1.74
CA GLY A 330 24.02 -22.26 2.51
C GLY A 330 22.61 -21.69 2.73
N VAL A 331 22.13 -20.89 1.79
CA VAL A 331 20.73 -20.48 1.68
C VAL A 331 19.88 -21.70 1.32
N THR A 332 20.38 -22.51 0.40
CA THR A 332 19.73 -23.76 -0.04
C THR A 332 20.53 -24.98 0.40
N GLN A 333 19.85 -26.13 0.54
CA GLN A 333 20.47 -27.39 1.00
C GLN A 333 20.69 -28.41 -0.11
N ILE A 334 20.28 -28.08 -1.35
CA ILE A 334 20.33 -28.98 -2.52
C ILE A 334 21.48 -28.53 -3.41
N ASP A 335 22.35 -29.45 -3.80
CA ASP A 335 23.44 -29.19 -4.75
C ASP A 335 22.88 -29.05 -6.17
N PRO A 336 22.95 -27.86 -6.80
CA PRO A 336 22.41 -27.67 -8.15
C PRO A 336 23.22 -28.36 -9.25
N ILE A 337 24.50 -28.67 -9.02
CA ILE A 337 25.34 -29.41 -9.98
C ILE A 337 24.93 -30.87 -9.99
N GLU A 338 24.82 -31.49 -8.81
CA GLU A 338 24.43 -32.91 -8.67
C GLU A 338 23.05 -33.17 -9.30
N HIS A 339 22.11 -32.25 -9.11
CA HIS A 339 20.74 -32.37 -9.59
C HIS A 339 20.48 -31.70 -10.95
N ASN A 340 21.52 -31.24 -11.65
CA ASN A 340 21.44 -30.59 -12.96
C ASN A 340 20.39 -29.45 -13.02
N LEU A 341 20.45 -28.55 -12.04
CA LEU A 341 19.56 -27.40 -11.91
C LEU A 341 20.13 -26.17 -12.66
N TYR A 342 19.26 -25.42 -13.32
CA TYR A 342 19.63 -24.34 -14.25
C TYR A 342 19.56 -22.96 -13.60
N PHE A 343 20.69 -22.28 -13.49
CA PHE A 343 20.80 -20.97 -12.84
C PHE A 343 19.92 -19.91 -13.50
N GLU A 344 19.75 -19.97 -14.81
CA GLU A 344 18.97 -19.02 -15.60
C GLU A 344 17.48 -19.02 -15.25
N ARG A 345 17.00 -20.06 -14.56
CA ARG A 345 15.65 -20.10 -13.98
C ARG A 345 15.54 -19.19 -12.75
N PHE A 346 16.65 -19.00 -12.03
CA PHE A 346 16.74 -18.13 -10.87
C PHE A 346 17.06 -16.70 -11.26
N LEU A 347 18.13 -16.50 -12.03
CA LEU A 347 18.59 -15.18 -12.44
C LEU A 347 19.08 -15.22 -13.88
N ASN A 348 18.60 -14.32 -14.72
CA ASN A 348 18.90 -14.29 -16.14
C ASN A 348 19.13 -12.86 -16.59
N LYS A 349 20.24 -12.58 -17.31
CA LYS A 349 20.56 -11.24 -17.84
C LYS A 349 19.47 -10.68 -18.76
N ALA A 350 18.69 -11.53 -19.43
CA ALA A 350 17.57 -11.14 -20.28
C ALA A 350 16.32 -10.73 -19.50
N ARG A 351 16.26 -10.99 -18.19
CA ARG A 351 15.18 -10.57 -17.29
C ARG A 351 15.73 -9.59 -16.27
N THR A 352 15.09 -8.43 -16.14
CA THR A 352 15.48 -7.42 -15.17
C THR A 352 14.91 -7.66 -13.78
N SER A 353 14.01 -8.64 -13.60
CA SER A 353 13.37 -8.93 -12.30
C SER A 353 14.37 -9.43 -11.25
N PRO A 354 14.31 -8.93 -10.01
CA PRO A 354 15.10 -9.43 -8.89
C PRO A 354 14.89 -10.93 -8.66
N PRO A 355 15.94 -11.64 -8.25
CA PRO A 355 15.79 -13.01 -7.78
C PRO A 355 14.95 -13.01 -6.49
N ASP A 356 14.06 -14.00 -6.34
CA ASP A 356 13.22 -14.15 -5.15
C ASP A 356 13.84 -15.20 -4.21
N PHE A 357 14.19 -14.79 -2.99
CA PHE A 357 14.65 -15.69 -1.94
C PHE A 357 13.52 -15.98 -0.95
N ASP A 358 12.95 -17.18 -1.08
CA ASP A 358 12.02 -17.77 -0.13
C ASP A 358 12.80 -18.57 0.92
N ILE A 359 12.91 -18.03 2.14
CA ILE A 359 13.61 -18.69 3.25
C ILE A 359 12.60 -19.12 4.31
N ASP A 360 12.43 -20.43 4.47
CA ASP A 360 11.57 -21.01 5.49
C ASP A 360 12.30 -21.13 6.82
N PHE A 361 11.65 -20.62 7.87
CA PHE A 361 12.04 -20.79 9.28
C PHE A 361 10.98 -21.61 10.01
N SER A 362 11.36 -22.22 11.13
CA SER A 362 10.39 -22.73 12.10
C SER A 362 9.45 -21.61 12.54
N TRP A 363 8.16 -21.93 12.66
CA TRP A 363 7.16 -20.97 13.14
C TRP A 363 7.43 -20.42 14.54
N LYS A 364 8.24 -21.10 15.35
CA LYS A 364 8.66 -20.66 16.69
C LYS A 364 9.84 -19.68 16.67
N GLU A 365 10.66 -19.72 15.61
CA GLU A 365 11.94 -19.01 15.52
C GLU A 365 11.90 -17.82 14.57
N ARG A 366 10.94 -17.82 13.63
CA ARG A 366 10.80 -16.78 12.60
C ARG A 366 10.82 -15.37 13.17
N ASP A 367 10.09 -15.12 14.24
CA ASP A 367 9.96 -13.76 14.77
C ASP A 367 11.28 -13.26 15.37
N GLU A 368 12.15 -14.15 15.84
CA GLU A 368 13.49 -13.80 16.32
C GLU A 368 14.41 -13.36 15.18
N ILE A 369 14.35 -14.02 14.03
CA ILE A 369 15.14 -13.62 12.86
C ILE A 369 14.60 -12.32 12.24
N VAL A 370 13.28 -12.12 12.26
CA VAL A 370 12.68 -10.84 11.85
C VAL A 370 13.20 -9.73 12.75
N LYS A 371 13.19 -9.92 14.07
CA LYS A 371 13.74 -8.95 15.04
C LYS A 371 15.21 -8.63 14.74
N TYR A 372 16.04 -9.64 14.47
CA TYR A 372 17.43 -9.44 14.07
C TYR A 372 17.54 -8.54 12.84
N ILE A 373 16.72 -8.76 11.80
CA ILE A 373 16.76 -7.95 10.58
C ILE A 373 16.48 -6.47 10.90
N PHE A 374 15.47 -6.18 11.74
CA PHE A 374 15.19 -4.82 12.18
C PHE A 374 16.34 -4.19 12.98
N GLU A 375 16.97 -4.95 13.88
CA GLU A 375 18.11 -4.48 14.68
C GLU A 375 19.37 -4.25 13.84
N LYS A 376 19.66 -5.14 12.89
CA LYS A 376 20.86 -5.12 12.05
C LYS A 376 20.81 -4.05 10.97
N TYR A 377 19.68 -3.92 10.29
CA TYR A 377 19.52 -3.02 9.13
C TYR A 377 18.84 -1.69 9.48
N GLY A 378 18.33 -1.56 10.70
CA GLY A 378 17.78 -0.34 11.27
C GLY A 378 16.26 -0.23 11.09
N TYR A 379 15.57 0.09 12.18
CA TYR A 379 14.11 0.21 12.23
C TYR A 379 13.50 1.25 11.27
N GLU A 380 14.30 2.18 10.76
CA GLU A 380 13.86 3.18 9.78
C GLU A 380 14.02 2.75 8.33
N ASN A 381 14.85 1.72 8.06
CA ASN A 381 15.16 1.18 6.72
C ASN A 381 14.50 -0.18 6.47
N VAL A 382 13.82 -0.73 7.47
CA VAL A 382 13.15 -2.03 7.39
C VAL A 382 11.67 -1.88 7.68
N ALA A 383 10.83 -2.55 6.89
CA ALA A 383 9.41 -2.68 7.19
C ALA A 383 8.89 -4.04 6.74
N MET A 384 7.87 -4.55 7.44
CA MET A 384 7.09 -5.67 6.92
C MET A 384 6.21 -5.19 5.76
N ILE A 385 5.99 -6.02 4.75
CA ILE A 385 5.08 -5.70 3.65
C ILE A 385 3.65 -5.94 4.11
N SER A 386 2.70 -5.08 3.72
CA SER A 386 1.30 -5.32 4.00
C SER A 386 0.61 -6.22 2.97
N THR A 387 -0.55 -6.72 3.34
CA THR A 387 -1.51 -7.37 2.45
C THR A 387 -2.86 -6.71 2.60
N THR A 388 -3.44 -6.30 1.47
CA THR A 388 -4.78 -5.73 1.45
C THR A 388 -5.83 -6.83 1.48
N VAL A 389 -6.54 -6.97 2.60
CA VAL A 389 -7.67 -7.90 2.69
C VAL A 389 -8.89 -7.25 2.02
N THR A 390 -9.45 -7.92 1.03
CA THR A 390 -10.56 -7.40 0.22
C THR A 390 -11.88 -8.15 0.47
N PHE A 391 -12.98 -7.51 0.12
CA PHE A 391 -14.30 -8.13 0.19
C PHE A 391 -14.49 -9.24 -0.86
N ARG A 392 -14.92 -10.42 -0.39
CA ARG A 392 -15.37 -11.57 -1.19
C ARG A 392 -16.87 -11.77 -0.99
N ALA A 393 -17.52 -12.60 -1.79
CA ALA A 393 -18.99 -12.72 -1.81
C ALA A 393 -19.61 -12.88 -0.41
N ARG A 394 -19.12 -13.86 0.37
CA ARG A 394 -19.64 -14.13 1.72
C ARG A 394 -19.39 -12.97 2.69
N SER A 395 -18.20 -12.37 2.70
CA SER A 395 -17.89 -11.27 3.64
C SER A 395 -18.60 -9.97 3.26
N ALA A 396 -18.68 -9.65 1.97
CA ALA A 396 -19.42 -8.50 1.44
C ALA A 396 -20.90 -8.58 1.83
N PHE A 397 -21.55 -9.71 1.51
CA PHE A 397 -22.95 -9.93 1.84
C PHE A 397 -23.23 -9.78 3.33
N ARG A 398 -22.41 -10.43 4.19
CA ARG A 398 -22.60 -10.39 5.64
C ARG A 398 -22.45 -8.99 6.21
N GLU A 399 -21.43 -8.24 5.82
CA GLU A 399 -21.17 -6.90 6.36
C GLU A 399 -22.23 -5.89 5.89
N VAL A 400 -22.63 -5.95 4.61
CA VAL A 400 -23.72 -5.10 4.10
C VAL A 400 -25.04 -5.45 4.79
N ALA A 401 -25.39 -6.73 4.93
CA ALA A 401 -26.64 -7.11 5.60
C ALA A 401 -26.70 -6.63 7.07
N LYS A 402 -25.58 -6.69 7.81
CA LYS A 402 -25.49 -6.10 9.15
C LYS A 402 -25.69 -4.59 9.15
N ALA A 403 -25.12 -3.88 8.16
CA ALA A 403 -25.33 -2.43 8.00
C ALA A 403 -26.80 -2.08 7.72
N PHE A 404 -27.55 -2.99 7.11
CA PHE A 404 -29.01 -2.88 6.95
C PHE A 404 -29.80 -3.32 8.21
N GLY A 405 -29.13 -3.63 9.32
CA GLY A 405 -29.79 -4.00 10.58
C GLY A 405 -30.25 -5.46 10.65
N ILE A 406 -29.86 -6.31 9.71
CA ILE A 406 -30.29 -7.71 9.68
C ILE A 406 -29.54 -8.55 10.72
N THR A 407 -30.24 -9.46 11.39
CA THR A 407 -29.66 -10.28 12.45
C THR A 407 -28.66 -11.32 11.90
N ASN A 408 -27.69 -11.72 12.73
CA ASN A 408 -26.72 -12.77 12.36
C ASN A 408 -27.40 -14.11 12.04
N GLU A 409 -28.54 -14.41 12.65
CA GLU A 409 -29.29 -15.64 12.40
C GLU A 409 -29.84 -15.64 10.96
N GLU A 410 -30.54 -14.58 10.58
CA GLU A 410 -31.10 -14.41 9.24
C GLU A 410 -30.01 -14.38 8.18
N ILE A 411 -28.93 -13.64 8.41
CA ILE A 411 -27.76 -13.60 7.52
C ILE A 411 -27.16 -15.00 7.33
N SER A 412 -27.14 -15.83 8.37
CA SER A 412 -26.57 -17.17 8.32
C SER A 412 -27.39 -18.15 7.49
N LYS A 413 -28.72 -17.92 7.34
CA LYS A 413 -29.60 -18.70 6.45
C LYS A 413 -29.20 -18.57 4.98
N TYR A 414 -28.61 -17.44 4.60
CA TYR A 414 -28.08 -17.19 3.25
C TYR A 414 -26.59 -17.48 3.15
N SER A 415 -25.79 -16.84 4.00
CA SER A 415 -24.32 -16.79 3.83
C SER A 415 -23.62 -18.14 3.86
N LYS A 416 -24.15 -19.14 4.59
CA LYS A 416 -23.58 -20.51 4.61
C LYS A 416 -23.67 -21.22 3.26
N ARG A 417 -24.67 -20.87 2.43
CA ARG A 417 -24.89 -21.42 1.09
C ARG A 417 -24.23 -20.59 -0.02
N ILE A 418 -23.66 -19.43 0.31
CA ILE A 418 -22.89 -18.65 -0.67
C ILE A 418 -21.53 -19.35 -0.88
N PRO A 419 -21.19 -19.75 -2.13
CA PRO A 419 -19.91 -20.39 -2.47
C PRO A 419 -18.72 -19.44 -2.27
N TRP A 420 -17.51 -20.01 -2.27
CA TRP A 420 -16.29 -19.22 -2.32
C TRP A 420 -16.15 -18.58 -3.72
N THR A 421 -16.54 -17.32 -3.84
CA THR A 421 -16.51 -16.60 -5.12
C THR A 421 -16.36 -15.09 -4.93
N ASP A 422 -16.22 -14.38 -6.04
CA ASP A 422 -16.16 -12.93 -6.09
C ASP A 422 -17.52 -12.30 -5.75
N ALA A 423 -17.54 -11.17 -5.05
CA ALA A 423 -18.80 -10.53 -4.68
C ALA A 423 -19.57 -9.99 -5.90
N ALA A 424 -18.89 -9.73 -7.01
CA ALA A 424 -19.52 -9.33 -8.27
C ALA A 424 -20.55 -10.38 -8.77
N ASN A 425 -20.38 -11.65 -8.38
CA ASN A 425 -21.28 -12.74 -8.77
C ASN A 425 -22.55 -12.82 -7.92
N LEU A 426 -22.65 -12.08 -6.79
CA LEU A 426 -23.79 -12.14 -5.87
C LEU A 426 -25.17 -12.02 -6.56
N PRO A 427 -25.39 -11.08 -7.51
CA PRO A 427 -26.70 -10.92 -8.16
C PRO A 427 -27.11 -12.10 -9.05
N ASN A 428 -26.15 -12.94 -9.47
CA ASN A 428 -26.37 -14.05 -10.41
C ASN A 428 -25.95 -15.41 -9.83
N LEU A 429 -25.81 -15.53 -8.51
CA LEU A 429 -25.28 -16.75 -7.86
C LEU A 429 -26.05 -18.02 -8.25
N SER A 430 -27.38 -17.98 -8.22
CA SER A 430 -28.24 -19.14 -8.50
C SER A 430 -28.12 -19.65 -9.94
N LYS A 431 -27.67 -18.81 -10.87
CA LYS A 431 -27.39 -19.19 -12.27
C LYS A 431 -25.99 -19.78 -12.44
N LEU A 432 -25.03 -19.32 -11.65
CA LEU A 432 -23.61 -19.67 -11.77
C LEU A 432 -23.25 -20.93 -10.97
N PHE A 433 -23.93 -21.18 -9.86
CA PHE A 433 -23.57 -22.24 -8.92
C PHE A 433 -24.79 -23.09 -8.56
N PRO A 434 -24.78 -24.41 -8.85
CA PRO A 434 -25.89 -25.31 -8.53
C PRO A 434 -26.24 -25.33 -7.04
N GLU A 435 -25.25 -25.25 -6.15
CA GLU A 435 -25.42 -25.21 -4.69
C GLU A 435 -26.10 -23.93 -4.17
N ALA A 436 -26.17 -22.89 -5.00
CA ALA A 436 -26.82 -21.61 -4.68
C ALA A 436 -28.21 -21.47 -5.33
N LYS A 437 -28.74 -22.52 -5.97
CA LYS A 437 -30.00 -22.45 -6.73
C LYS A 437 -31.20 -22.06 -5.86
N ASP A 438 -31.21 -22.50 -4.61
CA ASP A 438 -32.28 -22.24 -3.63
C ASP A 438 -32.09 -20.93 -2.84
N LEU A 439 -31.10 -20.11 -3.21
CA LEU A 439 -30.93 -18.77 -2.65
C LEU A 439 -31.76 -17.76 -3.44
N ASP A 440 -32.84 -17.28 -2.83
CA ASP A 440 -33.66 -16.21 -3.39
C ASP A 440 -33.30 -14.86 -2.77
N PHE A 441 -32.72 -13.98 -3.58
CA PHE A 441 -32.44 -12.59 -3.22
C PHE A 441 -33.42 -11.60 -3.90
N GLY A 442 -34.51 -12.08 -4.49
CA GLY A 442 -35.44 -11.26 -5.27
C GLY A 442 -36.31 -10.31 -4.43
N LYS A 443 -36.44 -10.56 -3.12
CA LYS A 443 -37.25 -9.77 -2.20
C LYS A 443 -36.41 -8.76 -1.42
N GLU A 444 -36.99 -7.61 -1.10
CA GLU A 444 -36.36 -6.66 -0.18
C GLU A 444 -36.35 -7.20 1.26
N PRO A 445 -35.32 -6.88 2.07
CA PRO A 445 -34.16 -6.03 1.76
C PRO A 445 -33.00 -6.77 1.04
N TRP A 446 -33.13 -8.08 0.82
CA TRP A 446 -32.05 -8.93 0.28
C TRP A 446 -31.60 -8.53 -1.13
N LYS A 447 -32.54 -8.09 -1.97
CA LYS A 447 -32.25 -7.57 -3.32
C LYS A 447 -31.30 -6.38 -3.26
N THR A 448 -31.62 -5.37 -2.47
CA THR A 448 -30.78 -4.19 -2.28
C THR A 448 -29.43 -4.56 -1.67
N ILE A 449 -29.41 -5.40 -0.64
CA ILE A 449 -28.19 -5.88 0.02
C ILE A 449 -27.24 -6.54 -0.98
N VAL A 450 -27.75 -7.42 -1.84
CA VAL A 450 -26.94 -8.14 -2.84
C VAL A 450 -26.38 -7.19 -3.90
N VAL A 451 -27.16 -6.22 -4.36
CA VAL A 451 -26.69 -5.22 -5.31
C VAL A 451 -25.53 -4.42 -4.71
N ILE A 452 -25.70 -3.88 -3.49
CA ILE A 452 -24.64 -3.11 -2.80
C ILE A 452 -23.42 -3.99 -2.50
N ALA A 453 -23.63 -5.20 -1.99
CA ALA A 453 -22.55 -6.14 -1.71
C ALA A 453 -21.74 -6.51 -2.97
N SER A 454 -22.39 -6.56 -4.14
CA SER A 454 -21.69 -6.79 -5.41
C SER A 454 -20.85 -5.60 -5.87
N GLN A 455 -21.26 -4.37 -5.54
CA GLN A 455 -20.52 -3.15 -5.89
C GLN A 455 -19.21 -2.99 -5.11
N ILE A 456 -19.12 -3.57 -3.91
CA ILE A 456 -17.91 -3.57 -3.08
C ILE A 456 -17.00 -4.76 -3.33
N ALA A 457 -17.22 -5.50 -4.42
CA ALA A 457 -16.35 -6.59 -4.85
C ALA A 457 -14.89 -6.13 -4.91
N ARG A 458 -14.01 -6.89 -4.23
CA ARG A 458 -12.57 -6.61 -4.11
C ARG A 458 -12.23 -5.24 -3.50
N PHE A 459 -13.18 -4.53 -2.89
CA PHE A 459 -12.85 -3.31 -2.18
C PHE A 459 -11.94 -3.64 -0.99
N PRO A 460 -10.92 -2.81 -0.72
CA PRO A 460 -10.10 -2.92 0.47
C PRO A 460 -10.95 -2.82 1.74
N ARG A 461 -10.78 -3.78 2.66
CA ARG A 461 -11.47 -3.81 3.97
C ARG A 461 -10.56 -3.40 5.11
N HIS A 462 -9.35 -3.94 5.13
CA HIS A 462 -8.30 -3.62 6.10
C HIS A 462 -6.95 -4.13 5.60
N LEU A 463 -5.86 -3.55 6.12
CA LEU A 463 -4.53 -4.12 5.96
C LEU A 463 -4.31 -5.25 6.95
N SER A 464 -3.57 -6.26 6.49
CA SER A 464 -2.94 -7.32 7.26
C SER A 464 -1.44 -7.32 6.99
N ILE A 465 -0.68 -8.11 7.73
CA ILE A 465 0.75 -8.34 7.50
C ILE A 465 0.90 -9.39 6.39
N HIS A 466 1.82 -9.17 5.44
CA HIS A 466 2.22 -10.20 4.49
C HIS A 466 2.89 -11.36 5.25
N PRO A 467 2.55 -12.64 4.97
CA PRO A 467 3.08 -13.77 5.72
C PRO A 467 4.60 -13.92 5.70
N GLY A 468 5.27 -13.45 4.64
CA GLY A 468 6.72 -13.57 4.47
C GLY A 468 7.47 -12.26 4.27
N GLY A 469 6.78 -11.24 3.75
CA GLY A 469 7.45 -10.18 3.00
C GLY A 469 8.07 -9.15 3.90
N ILE A 470 9.37 -8.97 3.79
CA ILE A 470 10.12 -7.87 4.39
C ILE A 470 10.78 -7.05 3.28
N VAL A 471 10.83 -5.73 3.49
CA VAL A 471 11.58 -4.83 2.62
C VAL A 471 12.71 -4.20 3.41
N ILE A 472 13.89 -4.16 2.79
CA ILE A 472 15.08 -3.46 3.30
C ILE A 472 15.42 -2.42 2.24
N THR A 473 15.49 -1.16 2.62
CA THR A 473 15.69 -0.04 1.69
C THR A 473 17.07 0.61 1.86
N PRO A 474 17.65 1.22 0.80
CA PRO A 474 18.96 1.87 0.88
C PRO A 474 18.99 3.10 1.79
N THR A 475 17.85 3.77 1.93
CA THR A 475 17.61 4.87 2.88
C THR A 475 16.34 4.57 3.67
N LYS A 476 15.76 5.55 4.37
CA LYS A 476 14.55 5.33 5.17
C LYS A 476 13.42 4.81 4.29
N VAL A 477 12.64 3.83 4.78
CA VAL A 477 11.49 3.28 4.03
C VAL A 477 10.49 4.40 3.66
N THR A 478 10.37 5.40 4.52
CA THR A 478 9.54 6.60 4.33
C THR A 478 10.00 7.54 3.21
N ASP A 479 11.17 7.32 2.62
CA ASP A 479 11.56 7.97 1.36
C ASP A 479 10.81 7.40 0.15
N PHE A 480 10.30 6.17 0.27
CA PHE A 480 9.68 5.42 -0.83
C PHE A 480 8.19 5.12 -0.61
N VAL A 481 7.78 4.81 0.63
CA VAL A 481 6.40 4.44 0.95
C VAL A 481 5.99 4.90 2.34
N ALA A 482 4.69 5.16 2.53
CA ALA A 482 4.14 5.41 3.86
C ALA A 482 4.04 4.11 4.67
N LEU A 483 4.12 4.22 5.99
CA LEU A 483 4.04 3.10 6.93
C LEU A 483 2.84 3.27 7.87
N GLU A 484 2.36 2.15 8.44
CA GLU A 484 1.40 2.17 9.55
C GLU A 484 1.58 0.95 10.47
N TYR A 485 1.00 1.01 11.68
CA TYR A 485 0.98 -0.15 12.57
C TYR A 485 0.10 -1.25 11.99
N ALA A 486 0.58 -2.50 12.06
CA ALA A 486 -0.30 -3.64 11.87
C ALA A 486 -1.43 -3.62 12.92
N LYS A 487 -2.66 -3.94 12.51
CA LYS A 487 -3.83 -3.91 13.41
C LYS A 487 -3.72 -4.85 14.61
N ASN A 488 -2.84 -5.85 14.55
CA ASN A 488 -2.48 -6.68 15.69
C ASN A 488 -1.49 -5.92 16.59
N LYS A 489 -2.02 -4.99 17.40
CA LYS A 489 -1.25 -4.13 18.31
C LYS A 489 -0.29 -4.87 19.25
N GLY A 490 -0.44 -6.18 19.43
CA GLY A 490 0.40 -6.98 20.33
C GLY A 490 1.85 -7.20 19.88
N LEU A 491 2.17 -7.07 18.58
CA LEU A 491 3.53 -7.27 18.07
C LEU A 491 4.29 -5.97 17.76
N GLY A 492 3.60 -4.82 17.74
CA GLY A 492 4.22 -3.52 17.41
C GLY A 492 4.83 -3.41 16.01
N LEU A 493 4.53 -4.37 15.11
CA LEU A 493 5.14 -4.42 13.78
C LEU A 493 4.65 -3.28 12.88
N ILE A 494 5.61 -2.63 12.24
CA ILE A 494 5.39 -1.57 11.25
C ILE A 494 5.28 -2.22 9.87
N ILE A 495 4.21 -1.91 9.15
CA ILE A 495 3.94 -2.39 7.80
C ILE A 495 3.96 -1.25 6.78
N THR A 496 4.29 -1.57 5.53
CA THR A 496 4.10 -0.67 4.39
C THR A 496 2.62 -0.44 4.14
N GLN A 497 2.21 0.77 3.74
CA GLN A 497 0.83 0.97 3.29
C GLN A 497 0.58 0.25 1.96
N PRO A 498 1.37 0.46 0.89
CA PRO A 498 1.21 -0.31 -0.34
C PRO A 498 1.50 -1.79 -0.10
N ASP A 499 0.78 -2.65 -0.83
CA ASP A 499 0.93 -4.10 -0.77
C ASP A 499 2.10 -4.62 -1.61
N MET A 500 2.35 -5.92 -1.57
CA MET A 500 3.48 -6.57 -2.25
C MET A 500 3.60 -6.19 -3.73
N TYR A 501 2.50 -6.20 -4.49
CA TYR A 501 2.54 -5.85 -5.92
C TYR A 501 2.97 -4.40 -6.13
N SER A 502 2.46 -3.49 -5.30
CA SER A 502 2.83 -2.08 -5.37
C SER A 502 4.28 -1.85 -4.94
N ILE A 503 4.77 -2.59 -3.95
CA ILE A 503 6.17 -2.55 -3.48
C ILE A 503 7.12 -3.01 -4.59
N GLU A 504 6.80 -4.13 -5.26
CA GLU A 504 7.58 -4.64 -6.39
C GLU A 504 7.59 -3.68 -7.58
N GLU A 505 6.44 -3.09 -7.93
CA GLU A 505 6.34 -2.10 -9.01
C GLU A 505 7.04 -0.79 -8.67
N LEU A 506 7.14 -0.43 -7.39
CA LEU A 506 8.00 0.66 -6.92
C LEU A 506 9.49 0.28 -6.97
N GLY A 507 9.84 -0.94 -7.36
CA GLY A 507 11.21 -1.43 -7.48
C GLY A 507 11.89 -1.66 -6.14
N LEU A 508 11.13 -1.78 -5.05
CA LEU A 508 11.69 -2.16 -3.75
C LEU A 508 11.84 -3.67 -3.72
N ILE A 509 13.03 -4.14 -3.34
CA ILE A 509 13.34 -5.57 -3.35
C ILE A 509 12.83 -6.21 -2.05
N LYS A 510 11.99 -7.24 -2.19
CA LYS A 510 11.46 -8.02 -1.08
C LYS A 510 12.40 -9.20 -0.74
N ILE A 511 12.33 -9.64 0.51
CA ILE A 511 12.84 -10.92 0.97
C ILE A 511 11.67 -11.62 1.65
N ASP A 512 11.45 -12.90 1.35
CA ASP A 512 10.38 -13.66 1.99
C ASP A 512 10.94 -14.53 3.11
N ILE A 513 10.68 -14.08 4.35
CA ILE A 513 11.00 -14.76 5.60
C ILE A 513 9.75 -15.51 6.05
N LEU A 514 9.68 -16.80 5.73
CA LEU A 514 8.47 -17.60 5.80
C LEU A 514 8.41 -18.44 7.08
N SER A 515 7.19 -18.73 7.52
CA SER A 515 6.92 -19.58 8.68
C SER A 515 6.46 -20.95 8.21
N GLN A 516 7.22 -22.01 8.51
CA GLN A 516 6.86 -23.37 8.16
C GLN A 516 6.68 -24.25 9.41
N ARG A 517 5.49 -24.86 9.54
CA ARG A 517 5.14 -25.71 10.69
C ARG A 517 5.94 -27.00 10.70
N SER A 518 6.12 -27.62 9.54
CA SER A 518 6.84 -28.90 9.42
C SER A 518 8.29 -28.80 9.89
N LEU A 519 8.96 -27.66 9.68
CA LEU A 519 10.30 -27.42 10.20
C LEU A 519 10.35 -27.40 11.73
N GLY A 520 9.36 -26.75 12.36
CA GLY A 520 9.25 -26.77 13.82
C GLY A 520 9.01 -28.17 14.38
N VAL A 521 8.16 -28.97 13.71
CA VAL A 521 7.91 -30.37 14.12
C VAL A 521 9.17 -31.22 13.98
N LEU A 522 9.90 -31.08 12.87
CA LEU A 522 11.15 -31.82 12.64
C LEU A 522 12.19 -31.49 13.72
N ARG A 523 12.37 -30.21 14.03
CA ARG A 523 13.28 -29.74 15.08
C ARG A 523 12.92 -30.34 16.44
N ASP A 524 11.66 -30.19 16.87
CA ASP A 524 11.19 -30.72 18.16
C ASP A 524 11.38 -32.25 18.24
N SER A 525 11.21 -32.95 17.11
CA SER A 525 11.44 -34.40 17.01
C SER A 525 12.93 -34.76 17.18
N MET A 526 13.83 -34.02 16.53
CA MET A 526 15.27 -34.22 16.65
C MET A 526 15.79 -33.93 18.08
N GLU A 527 15.27 -32.89 18.73
CA GLU A 527 15.59 -32.59 20.14
C GLU A 527 15.14 -33.71 21.07
N SER A 528 13.92 -34.23 20.86
CA SER A 528 13.38 -35.34 21.65
C SER A 528 14.20 -36.63 21.49
N ILE A 529 14.76 -36.88 20.30
CA ILE A 529 15.62 -38.04 20.06
C ILE A 529 16.99 -37.88 20.73
N LYS A 530 17.56 -36.67 20.75
CA LYS A 530 18.87 -36.41 21.40
C LYS A 530 18.79 -36.36 22.93
N GLY A 531 17.62 -36.05 23.48
CA GLY A 531 17.37 -35.99 24.92
C GLY A 531 17.03 -37.35 25.56
N ASN A 532 16.72 -38.36 24.75
CA ASN A 532 16.66 -39.77 25.14
C ASN A 532 18.00 -40.46 24.81
#